data_AF-T1IQV4-F1
#
_entry.id   AF-T1IQV4-F1
#
_cell.length_a   1.000
_cell.length_b   1.000
_cell.length_c   1.000
_cell.angle_alpha   90.00
_cell.angle_beta   90.00
_cell.angle_gamma   90.00
#
_symmetry.space_group_name_H-M   'P 1'
#
loop_
_entity.id
_entity.type
_entity.pdbx_description
1 polymer ?
#
loop_
_entity_poly.entity_id
_entity_poly.type
_entity_poly.pdbx_seq_one_letter_code
_entity_poly.pdbx_strand_id
1 'polypeptide(L)'
;MILSNKASEEQLMEMLNLDIIELETEPLNHPRTVCMAKSCVKYHPTSDGSACSVEYIKHCHQHCYLKGIPEEIVGDQRLKLCQAIDKETLKCSQCGCFWDKHLYITYVQKQIVTHVTTQHVEMLISGKRNERQQIEAFIKMTEELRKEHEEELRKIIEVSVKLGQYLTENAILPFNDVMGR
;
A
#
# COMPACT_ATOMS: atom_id res chain seq x y z
N MET A 1 2.40 -2.89 -28.25
CA MET A 1 2.84 -1.56 -27.81
C MET A 1 2.78 -1.52 -26.29
N ILE A 2 3.89 -1.82 -25.61
CA ILE A 2 3.98 -1.71 -24.15
C ILE A 2 4.49 -0.29 -23.88
N LEU A 3 3.61 0.55 -23.33
CA LEU A 3 3.91 1.94 -22.97
C LEU A 3 5.07 1.97 -21.98
N SER A 4 6.23 2.41 -22.47
CA SER A 4 7.44 2.59 -21.69
C SER A 4 7.29 3.87 -20.86
N ASN A 5 6.68 3.76 -19.69
CA ASN A 5 6.66 4.86 -18.73
C ASN A 5 7.95 4.81 -17.90
N LYS A 6 9.07 5.21 -18.52
CA LYS A 6 10.34 5.42 -17.83
C LYS A 6 10.29 6.78 -17.13
N ALA A 7 9.57 6.87 -16.03
CA ALA A 7 9.85 7.92 -15.06
C ALA A 7 11.27 7.69 -14.53
N SER A 8 12.13 8.73 -14.57
CA SER A 8 13.46 8.64 -13.96
C SER A 8 13.31 8.36 -12.46
N GLU A 9 14.26 7.64 -11.88
CA GLU A 9 14.30 7.37 -10.44
C GLU A 9 14.22 8.68 -9.64
N GLU A 10 14.83 9.75 -10.16
CA GLU A 10 14.79 11.11 -9.59
C GLU A 10 13.38 11.74 -9.63
N GLN A 11 12.61 11.50 -10.70
CA GLN A 11 11.24 12.01 -10.85
C GLN A 11 10.26 11.26 -9.94
N LEU A 12 10.49 9.96 -9.74
CA LEU A 12 9.74 9.16 -8.78
C LEU A 12 10.02 9.60 -7.33
N MET A 13 11.25 10.02 -7.04
CA MET A 13 11.64 10.58 -5.74
C MET A 13 11.03 11.96 -5.46
N GLU A 14 10.91 12.84 -6.46
CA GLU A 14 10.21 14.13 -6.29
C GLU A 14 8.71 13.96 -6.04
N MET A 15 8.08 12.98 -6.70
CA MET A 15 6.66 12.64 -6.52
C MET A 15 6.36 11.92 -5.20
N LEU A 16 7.38 11.53 -4.45
CA LEU A 16 7.29 10.72 -3.24
C LEU A 16 6.87 11.49 -1.98
N ASN A 17 6.79 12.82 -2.06
CA ASN A 17 6.33 13.68 -0.97
C ASN A 17 4.81 13.64 -0.89
N LEU A 18 4.28 12.54 -0.37
CA LEU A 18 2.87 12.40 -0.04
C LEU A 18 2.70 12.68 1.45
N ASP A 19 1.98 13.77 1.76
CA ASP A 19 1.49 14.02 3.10
C ASP A 19 0.40 12.98 3.40
N ILE A 20 0.76 11.95 4.16
CA ILE A 20 -0.20 10.97 4.63
C ILE A 20 -0.86 11.56 5.87
N ILE A 21 -2.17 11.75 5.80
CA ILE A 21 -2.98 12.20 6.93
C ILE A 21 -3.40 10.95 7.70
N GLU A 22 -2.67 10.63 8.78
CA GLU A 22 -3.08 9.59 9.71
C GLU A 22 -4.08 10.16 10.73
N LEU A 23 -5.03 9.33 11.14
CA LEU A 23 -6.07 9.69 12.10
C LEU A 23 -5.75 8.99 13.42
N GLU A 24 -5.27 9.74 14.40
CA GLU A 24 -5.16 9.23 15.77
C GLU A 24 -6.42 9.57 16.56
N THR A 25 -6.93 8.58 17.29
CA THR A 25 -8.03 8.77 18.23
C THR A 25 -7.46 9.05 19.61
N GLU A 26 -7.67 10.26 20.11
CA GLU A 26 -7.34 10.60 21.49
C GLU A 26 -8.62 10.60 22.33
N PRO A 27 -8.64 9.90 23.48
CA PRO A 27 -9.75 10.00 24.42
C PRO A 27 -9.83 11.43 24.97
N LEU A 28 -11.04 11.98 25.03
CA LEU A 28 -11.27 13.29 25.63
C LEU A 28 -11.33 13.13 27.15
N ASN A 29 -10.74 14.09 27.87
CA ASN A 29 -10.85 14.16 29.33
C ASN A 29 -12.31 14.26 29.79
N HIS A 30 -13.16 14.87 28.96
CA HIS A 30 -14.57 15.03 29.23
C HIS A 30 -15.39 14.81 27.95
N PRO A 31 -16.57 14.18 28.09
CA PRO A 31 -17.50 14.05 26.98
C PRO A 31 -17.98 15.40 26.48
N ARG A 32 -18.17 15.50 25.17
CA ARG A 32 -18.62 16.74 24.51
C ARG A 32 -19.72 16.48 23.50
N THR A 33 -20.51 17.51 23.23
CA THR A 33 -21.51 17.51 22.15
C THR A 33 -20.97 18.26 20.95
N VAL A 34 -20.99 17.62 19.78
CA VAL A 34 -20.57 18.20 18.50
C VAL A 34 -21.71 18.14 17.49
N CYS A 35 -21.57 18.87 16.39
CA CYS A 35 -22.55 18.92 15.32
C CYS A 35 -21.99 18.30 14.03
N MET A 36 -22.79 17.46 13.38
CA MET A 36 -22.52 16.77 12.12
C MET A 36 -23.11 17.51 10.90
N ALA A 37 -23.66 18.71 11.09
CA ALA A 37 -24.13 19.51 9.97
C ALA A 37 -22.95 19.86 9.04
N LYS A 38 -23.18 19.89 7.72
CA LYS A 38 -22.15 20.23 6.72
C LYS A 38 -21.45 21.57 6.97
N SER A 39 -22.11 22.50 7.66
CA SER A 39 -21.54 23.79 8.07
C SER A 39 -20.63 23.74 9.30
N CYS A 40 -20.68 22.65 10.06
CA CYS A 40 -19.99 22.46 11.34
C CYS A 40 -18.85 21.43 11.27
N VAL A 41 -18.73 20.72 10.14
CA VAL A 41 -17.71 19.69 9.91
C VAL A 41 -16.90 19.97 8.65
N LYS A 42 -15.64 19.55 8.67
CA LYS A 42 -14.78 19.42 7.49
C LYS A 42 -14.53 17.95 7.23
N TYR A 43 -14.71 17.54 5.98
CA TYR A 43 -14.36 16.20 5.53
C TYR A 43 -12.98 16.27 4.91
N HIS A 44 -12.11 15.35 5.33
CA HIS A 44 -10.78 15.24 4.76
C HIS A 44 -10.59 13.88 4.10
N PRO A 45 -9.97 13.84 2.92
CA PRO A 45 -9.70 12.58 2.23
C PRO A 45 -8.67 11.78 3.03
N THR A 46 -9.00 10.54 3.37
CA THR A 46 -8.06 9.60 3.98
C THR A 46 -7.23 8.95 2.87
N SER A 47 -5.91 8.77 3.08
CA SER A 47 -4.97 8.17 2.12
C SER A 47 -5.38 6.78 1.63
N ASP A 48 -6.13 6.05 2.45
CA ASP A 48 -6.40 4.62 2.26
C ASP A 48 -7.66 4.36 1.41
N GLY A 49 -8.31 5.41 0.90
CA GLY A 49 -9.58 5.29 0.16
C GLY A 49 -10.78 4.84 1.01
N SER A 50 -10.59 4.73 2.33
CA SER A 50 -11.65 4.50 3.31
C SER A 50 -12.40 5.80 3.62
N ALA A 51 -13.50 5.69 4.40
CA ALA A 51 -14.41 6.80 4.71
C ALA A 51 -13.65 8.08 5.12
N CYS A 52 -14.10 9.22 4.56
CA CYS A 52 -13.50 10.53 4.85
C CYS A 52 -13.49 10.80 6.36
N SER A 53 -12.35 11.24 6.88
CA SER A 53 -12.28 11.68 8.27
C SER A 53 -13.09 12.96 8.49
N VAL A 54 -13.70 13.06 9.67
CA VAL A 54 -14.61 14.16 10.00
C VAL A 54 -13.99 15.00 11.10
N GLU A 55 -13.54 16.19 10.73
CA GLU A 55 -13.09 17.20 11.67
C GLU A 55 -14.28 18.05 12.12
N TYR A 56 -14.62 17.99 13.40
CA TYR A 56 -15.67 18.81 14.00
C TYR A 56 -15.16 20.23 14.29
N ILE A 57 -15.30 21.16 13.35
CA ILE A 57 -14.83 22.55 13.48
C ILE A 57 -15.58 23.30 14.60
N LYS A 58 -16.86 22.94 14.82
CA LYS A 58 -17.71 23.55 15.84
C LYS A 58 -17.96 22.57 16.99
N HIS A 59 -17.49 22.94 18.18
CA HIS A 59 -17.75 22.23 19.42
C HIS A 59 -18.92 22.90 20.15
N CYS A 60 -20.08 22.25 20.16
CA CYS A 60 -21.32 22.84 20.68
C CYS A 60 -21.37 22.85 22.21
N HIS A 61 -20.82 21.83 22.88
CA HIS A 61 -20.71 21.84 24.34
C HIS A 61 -19.48 21.04 24.76
N GLN A 62 -18.48 21.68 25.36
CA GLN A 62 -17.21 21.03 25.70
C GLN A 62 -17.32 20.00 26.84
N HIS A 63 -18.22 20.21 27.79
CA HIS A 63 -18.33 19.39 29.01
C HIS A 63 -19.78 18.94 29.22
N CYS A 64 -20.21 17.98 28.40
CA CYS A 64 -21.58 17.48 28.42
C CYS A 64 -21.70 16.26 29.34
N TYR A 65 -22.11 16.44 30.59
CA TYR A 65 -22.26 15.35 31.57
C TYR A 65 -23.60 14.60 31.48
N LEU A 66 -24.24 14.58 30.31
CA LEU A 66 -25.48 13.83 30.12
C LEU A 66 -25.19 12.33 30.18
N LYS A 67 -25.90 11.62 31.06
CA LYS A 67 -25.68 10.19 31.28
C LYS A 67 -26.55 9.34 30.36
N GLY A 68 -26.00 8.22 29.92
CA GLY A 68 -26.70 7.21 29.13
C GLY A 68 -26.86 7.52 27.65
N ILE A 69 -26.29 8.62 27.15
CA ILE A 69 -26.31 8.93 25.71
C ILE A 69 -25.35 7.97 25.00
N PRO A 70 -25.77 7.31 23.91
CA PRO A 70 -24.91 6.46 23.12
C PRO A 70 -23.95 7.34 22.32
N GLU A 71 -22.69 6.94 22.31
CA GLU A 71 -21.64 7.63 21.57
C GLU A 71 -21.91 7.51 20.06
N GLU A 72 -21.53 8.55 19.31
CA GLU A 72 -21.62 8.59 17.84
C GLU A 72 -23.02 8.52 17.21
N ILE A 73 -24.07 8.50 18.03
CA ILE A 73 -25.44 8.52 17.51
C ILE A 73 -25.89 9.96 17.28
N VAL A 74 -26.08 10.29 16.00
CA VAL A 74 -26.63 11.57 15.56
C VAL A 74 -28.13 11.62 15.91
N GLY A 75 -28.54 12.69 16.60
CA GLY A 75 -29.94 12.94 16.90
C GLY A 75 -30.53 12.03 17.97
N ASP A 76 -29.73 11.59 18.96
CA ASP A 76 -30.29 10.99 20.17
C ASP A 76 -31.17 12.01 20.91
N GLN A 77 -32.40 11.62 21.25
CA GLN A 77 -33.39 12.53 21.84
C GLN A 77 -32.93 13.16 23.16
N ARG A 78 -32.04 12.50 23.91
CA ARG A 78 -31.49 13.02 25.16
C ARG A 78 -30.56 14.20 24.95
N LEU A 79 -30.05 14.41 23.74
CA LEU A 79 -29.26 15.59 23.39
C LEU A 79 -30.08 16.89 23.51
N LYS A 80 -31.42 16.83 23.42
CA LYS A 80 -32.29 17.98 23.70
C LYS A 80 -32.10 18.56 25.11
N LEU A 81 -31.56 17.76 26.04
CA LEU A 81 -31.26 18.18 27.40
C LEU A 81 -29.87 18.82 27.55
N CYS A 82 -29.10 18.89 26.45
CA CYS A 82 -27.79 19.54 26.44
C CYS A 82 -27.97 21.04 26.64
N GLN A 83 -27.13 21.63 27.49
CA GLN A 83 -27.16 23.08 27.78
C GLN A 83 -26.95 23.94 26.53
N ALA A 84 -26.27 23.42 25.51
CA ALA A 84 -26.09 24.13 24.25
C ALA A 84 -27.36 24.16 23.39
N ILE A 85 -28.36 23.30 23.64
CA ILE A 85 -29.59 23.25 22.88
C ILE A 85 -30.68 24.02 23.63
N ASP A 86 -31.24 25.02 22.95
CA ASP A 86 -32.36 25.79 23.44
C ASP A 86 -33.63 24.93 23.49
N LYS A 87 -34.37 24.99 24.61
CA LYS A 87 -35.52 24.10 24.85
C LYS A 87 -36.76 24.48 24.04
N GLU A 88 -36.90 25.75 23.66
CA GLU A 88 -38.08 26.25 22.95
C GLU A 88 -37.92 26.09 21.44
N THR A 89 -36.77 26.49 20.92
CA THR A 89 -36.47 26.45 19.48
C THR A 89 -35.84 25.14 19.02
N LEU A 90 -35.34 24.32 19.96
CA LEU A 90 -34.59 23.08 19.71
C LEU A 90 -33.34 23.27 18.82
N LYS A 91 -32.82 24.50 18.78
CA LYS A 91 -31.61 24.88 18.07
C LYS A 91 -30.46 25.03 19.03
N CYS A 92 -29.26 24.72 18.55
CA CYS A 92 -28.04 24.91 19.30
C CYS A 92 -27.64 26.39 19.32
N SER A 93 -27.37 26.93 20.50
CA SER A 93 -26.92 28.31 20.69
C SER A 93 -25.51 28.57 20.14
N GLN A 94 -24.69 27.52 19.99
CA GLN A 94 -23.31 27.63 19.50
C GLN A 94 -23.20 27.58 17.97
N CYS A 95 -24.01 26.75 17.30
CA CYS A 95 -23.91 26.54 15.84
C CYS A 95 -25.19 26.84 15.06
N GLY A 96 -26.31 27.14 15.74
CA GLY A 96 -27.60 27.44 15.11
C GLY A 96 -28.30 26.22 14.49
N CYS A 97 -27.68 25.04 14.47
CA CYS A 97 -28.24 23.83 13.90
C CYS A 97 -29.25 23.19 14.85
N PHE A 98 -30.19 22.42 14.30
CA PHE A 98 -31.15 21.65 15.10
C PHE A 98 -30.46 20.52 15.87
N TRP A 99 -31.04 20.17 17.02
CA TRP A 99 -30.56 19.10 17.90
C TRP A 99 -30.36 17.74 17.18
N ASP A 100 -31.14 17.46 16.13
CA ASP A 100 -31.08 16.23 15.32
C ASP A 100 -29.79 16.10 14.50
N LYS A 101 -28.99 17.16 14.41
CA LYS A 101 -27.65 17.16 13.79
C LYS A 101 -26.52 17.01 14.78
N HIS A 102 -26.82 16.86 16.07
CA HIS A 102 -25.81 16.76 17.11
C HIS A 102 -25.56 15.30 17.48
N LEU A 103 -24.35 15.03 17.96
CA LEU A 103 -23.97 13.74 18.55
C LEU A 103 -23.11 13.97 19.79
N TYR A 104 -23.00 12.91 20.59
CA TYR A 104 -22.18 12.85 21.79
C TYR A 104 -20.89 12.09 21.48
N ILE A 105 -19.74 12.67 21.82
CA ILE A 105 -18.43 12.04 21.63
C ILE A 105 -17.59 12.11 22.91
N THR A 106 -16.86 11.03 23.15
CA THR A 106 -15.92 10.86 24.28
C THR A 106 -14.47 10.81 23.84
N TYR A 107 -14.23 10.82 22.53
CA TYR A 107 -12.92 10.87 21.92
C TYR A 107 -12.90 11.88 20.78
N VAL A 108 -11.72 12.36 20.41
CA VAL A 108 -11.50 13.21 19.25
C VAL A 108 -10.58 12.49 18.28
N GLN A 109 -10.93 12.50 17.00
CA GLN A 109 -9.99 12.14 15.94
C GLN A 109 -9.13 13.38 15.66
N LYS A 110 -7.86 13.33 16.05
CA LYS A 110 -6.87 14.31 15.61
C LYS A 110 -6.25 13.83 14.31
N GLN A 111 -6.22 14.73 13.33
CA GLN A 111 -5.40 14.52 12.15
C GLN A 111 -3.96 14.80 12.55
N ILE A 112 -3.16 13.75 12.51
CA ILE A 112 -1.72 13.90 12.52
C ILE A 112 -1.33 13.81 11.05
N VAL A 113 -0.90 14.95 10.50
CA VAL A 113 -0.19 14.94 9.22
C VAL A 113 1.17 14.34 9.51
N THR A 114 1.26 13.01 9.45
CA THR A 114 2.53 12.31 9.48
C THR A 114 3.11 12.49 8.09
N HIS A 115 4.06 13.42 7.98
CA HIS A 115 5.01 13.36 6.89
C HIS A 115 5.69 11.99 7.02
N VAL A 116 5.28 11.03 6.20
CA VAL A 116 6.03 9.79 6.06
C VAL A 116 7.37 10.21 5.51
N THR A 117 8.31 10.41 6.43
CA THR A 117 9.66 10.82 6.11
C THR A 117 10.19 9.85 5.09
N THR A 118 10.73 10.43 4.03
CA THR A 118 11.40 9.84 2.86
C THR A 118 12.12 8.53 3.18
N GLN A 119 12.68 8.38 4.39
CA GLN A 119 13.32 7.18 4.93
C GLN A 119 12.57 5.84 4.74
N HIS A 120 11.26 5.74 5.02
CA HIS A 120 10.57 4.44 4.89
C HIS A 120 10.42 4.04 3.42
N VAL A 121 10.14 5.02 2.56
CA VAL A 121 10.00 4.79 1.13
C VAL A 121 11.37 4.62 0.47
N GLU A 122 12.40 5.34 0.92
CA GLU A 122 13.81 5.13 0.57
C GLU A 122 14.28 3.72 0.94
N MET A 123 13.89 3.18 2.11
CA MET A 123 14.16 1.80 2.49
C MET A 123 13.48 0.80 1.54
N LEU A 124 12.22 1.02 1.18
CA LEU A 124 11.50 0.14 0.25
C LEU A 124 12.06 0.22 -1.18
N ILE A 125 12.47 1.42 -1.63
CA ILE A 125 13.11 1.64 -2.93
C ILE A 125 14.49 1.00 -2.97
N SER A 126 15.33 1.22 -1.95
CA SER A 126 16.65 0.60 -1.85
C SER A 126 16.56 -0.93 -1.75
N GLY A 127 15.59 -1.46 -1.01
CA GLY A 127 15.27 -2.89 -0.98
C GLY A 127 14.96 -3.44 -2.38
N LYS A 128 14.03 -2.84 -3.11
CA LYS A 128 13.67 -3.24 -4.48
C LYS A 128 14.81 -3.08 -5.48
N ARG A 129 15.67 -2.06 -5.31
CA ARG A 129 16.88 -1.86 -6.12
C ARG A 129 17.88 -2.99 -5.92
N ASN A 130 18.09 -3.41 -4.66
CA ASN A 130 18.94 -4.54 -4.34
C ASN A 130 18.39 -5.85 -4.93
N GLU A 131 17.08 -6.09 -4.84
CA GLU A 131 16.43 -7.26 -5.46
C GLU A 131 16.63 -7.27 -6.99
N ARG A 132 16.43 -6.13 -7.67
CA ARG A 132 16.69 -6.01 -9.11
C ARG A 132 18.14 -6.30 -9.47
N GLN A 133 19.09 -5.76 -8.70
CA GLN A 133 20.51 -6.01 -8.91
C GLN A 133 20.86 -7.49 -8.72
N GLN A 134 20.25 -8.17 -7.74
CA GLN A 134 20.43 -9.61 -7.53
C GLN A 134 19.85 -10.42 -8.68
N ILE A 135 18.67 -10.06 -9.19
CA ILE A 135 18.06 -10.72 -10.36
C ILE A 135 18.91 -10.52 -11.61
N GLU A 136 19.40 -9.30 -11.88
CA GLU A 136 20.28 -9.04 -13.02
C GLU A 136 21.61 -9.79 -12.92
N ALA A 137 22.21 -9.85 -11.73
CA ALA A 137 23.42 -10.63 -11.49
C ALA A 137 23.16 -12.13 -11.71
N PHE A 138 22.02 -12.64 -11.27
CA PHE A 138 21.62 -14.03 -11.47
C PHE A 138 21.36 -14.37 -12.95
N ILE A 139 20.71 -13.49 -13.70
CA ILE A 139 20.51 -13.63 -15.14
C ILE A 139 21.87 -13.71 -15.85
N LYS A 140 22.77 -12.78 -15.53
CA LYS A 140 24.11 -12.75 -16.13
C LYS A 140 24.90 -14.04 -15.83
N MET A 141 24.88 -14.49 -14.58
CA MET A 141 25.51 -15.76 -14.17
C MET A 141 24.91 -16.95 -14.94
N THR A 142 23.59 -16.98 -15.11
CA THR A 142 22.89 -18.05 -15.83
C THR A 142 23.25 -18.05 -17.32
N GLU A 143 23.38 -16.88 -17.94
CA GLU A 143 23.82 -16.76 -19.34
C GLU A 143 25.27 -17.21 -19.55
N GLU A 144 26.16 -16.87 -18.62
CA GLU A 144 27.55 -17.32 -18.63
C GLU A 144 27.64 -18.85 -18.51
N LEU A 145 26.88 -19.45 -17.60
CA LEU A 145 26.82 -20.91 -17.43
C LEU A 145 26.26 -21.62 -18.68
N ARG A 146 25.21 -21.07 -19.30
CA ARG A 146 24.67 -21.62 -20.56
C ARG A 146 25.75 -21.66 -21.64
N LYS A 147 26.53 -20.59 -21.77
CA LYS A 147 27.59 -20.49 -22.78
C LYS A 147 28.68 -21.54 -22.55
N GLU A 148 29.08 -21.75 -21.30
CA GLU A 148 30.05 -22.79 -20.92
C GLU A 148 29.57 -24.18 -21.34
N HIS A 149 28.33 -24.55 -21.00
CA HIS A 149 27.76 -25.85 -21.38
C HIS A 149 27.64 -26.03 -22.90
N GLU A 150 27.30 -24.98 -23.65
CA GLU A 150 27.29 -25.03 -25.12
C GLU A 150 28.69 -25.27 -25.71
N GLU A 151 29.74 -24.74 -25.08
CA GLU A 151 31.12 -24.98 -25.47
C GLU A 151 31.58 -26.40 -25.12
N GLU A 152 31.20 -26.91 -23.95
CA GLU A 152 31.47 -28.29 -23.52
C GLU A 152 30.82 -29.31 -24.46
N LEU A 153 29.51 -29.14 -24.73
CA LEU A 153 28.76 -30.02 -25.63
C LEU A 153 29.39 -30.08 -27.02
N ARG A 154 29.83 -28.92 -27.54
CA ARG A 154 30.50 -28.82 -28.83
C ARG A 154 31.78 -29.66 -28.87
N LYS A 155 32.60 -29.59 -27.82
CA LYS A 155 33.83 -30.39 -27.70
C LYS A 155 33.52 -31.88 -27.65
N ILE A 156 32.50 -32.29 -26.90
CA ILE A 156 32.07 -33.70 -26.82
C ILE A 156 31.64 -34.22 -28.19
N ILE A 157 30.83 -33.44 -28.92
CA ILE A 157 30.40 -33.80 -30.28
C ILE A 157 31.62 -33.91 -31.20
N GLU A 158 32.54 -32.95 -31.16
CA GLU A 158 33.74 -32.96 -32.00
C GLU A 158 34.60 -34.21 -31.76
N VAL A 159 34.84 -34.56 -30.49
CA VAL A 159 35.58 -35.78 -30.12
C VAL A 159 34.83 -37.04 -30.58
N SER A 160 33.51 -37.07 -30.43
CA SER A 160 32.68 -38.22 -30.84
C SER A 160 32.74 -38.45 -32.36
N VAL A 161 32.71 -37.38 -33.15
CA VAL A 161 32.87 -37.45 -34.61
C VAL A 161 34.25 -37.98 -34.98
N LYS A 162 35.32 -37.46 -34.37
CA LYS A 162 36.70 -37.94 -34.61
C LYS A 162 36.86 -39.42 -34.25
N LEU A 163 36.28 -39.85 -33.13
CA LEU A 163 36.29 -41.25 -32.72
C LEU A 163 35.53 -42.15 -33.71
N GLY A 164 34.35 -41.72 -34.18
CA GLY A 164 33.58 -42.44 -35.18
C GLY A 164 34.32 -42.59 -36.52
N GLN A 165 35.00 -41.53 -36.97
CA GLN A 165 35.88 -41.57 -38.15
C GLN A 165 37.01 -42.58 -37.95
N TYR A 166 37.74 -42.49 -36.83
CA TYR A 166 38.84 -43.40 -36.51
C TYR A 166 38.40 -44.87 -36.48
N LEU A 167 37.25 -45.16 -35.85
CA LEU A 167 36.68 -46.51 -35.80
C LEU A 167 36.27 -47.01 -37.17
N THR A 168 35.74 -46.14 -38.04
CA THR A 168 35.35 -46.53 -39.41
C THR A 168 36.57 -46.85 -40.28
N GLU A 169 37.66 -46.08 -40.13
CA GLU A 169 38.91 -46.28 -40.88
C GLU A 169 39.70 -47.50 -40.41
N ASN A 170 39.63 -47.83 -39.11
CA ASN A 170 40.42 -48.91 -38.49
C ASN A 170 39.58 -50.15 -38.15
N ALA A 171 38.28 -50.16 -38.47
CA ALA A 171 37.46 -51.35 -38.31
C ALA A 171 37.90 -52.42 -39.31
N ILE A 172 38.50 -53.50 -38.79
CA ILE A 172 38.59 -54.76 -39.51
C ILE A 172 37.16 -55.31 -39.56
N LEU A 173 36.45 -55.06 -40.66
CA LEU A 173 35.18 -55.71 -40.93
C LEU A 173 35.40 -57.23 -40.84
N PRO A 174 34.70 -57.97 -39.95
CA PRO A 174 34.62 -59.40 -40.14
C PRO A 174 33.81 -59.61 -41.41
N PHE A 175 34.48 -60.02 -42.47
CA PHE A 175 33.86 -60.59 -43.65
C PHE A 175 33.15 -61.88 -43.20
N ASN A 176 31.93 -61.74 -42.71
CA ASN A 176 31.07 -62.88 -42.43
C ASN A 176 30.45 -63.32 -43.74
N ASP A 177 31.25 -64.06 -44.49
CA ASP A 177 30.80 -64.98 -45.54
C ASP A 177 29.83 -65.99 -44.91
N VAL A 178 28.53 -65.73 -45.01
CA VAL A 178 27.53 -66.81 -45.10
C VAL A 178 26.72 -66.57 -46.36
N MET A 179 27.30 -67.06 -47.46
CA MET A 179 26.56 -67.50 -48.65
C MET A 179 25.36 -68.35 -48.26
N GLY A 180 24.19 -68.11 -48.87
CA GLY A 180 23.06 -69.03 -48.67
C GLY A 180 21.74 -68.69 -49.36
N ARG A 181 21.74 -68.63 -50.70
CA ARG A 181 20.62 -68.80 -51.65
C ARG A 181 19.40 -67.87 -51.58
#